data_AF-A0AAU8LQN9-F1
#
_entry.id   AF-A0AAU8LQN9-F1
#
_cell.length_a   1.000
_cell.length_b   1.000
_cell.length_c   1.000
_cell.angle_alpha   90.00
_cell.angle_beta   90.00
_cell.angle_gamma   90.00
#
_symmetry.space_group_name_H-M   'P 1'
#
loop_
_entity.id
_entity.type
_entity.pdbx_description
1 polymer ?
#
loop_
_entity_poly.entity_id
_entity_poly.type
_entity_poly.pdbx_seq_one_letter_code
_entity_poly.pdbx_strand_id
1 'polypeptide(L)'
;MLEDIINEFGLPESPKHHVISQTLVKRWMDSQEIEILGAVSSYILEKEYTERIEPRLTFEDVHPFIMAYYERCLLENPDGDWADSSYEAAWDLVNWFNYLWSKKERRIKEIEEFKQWVGNLYKTGDRRLQDCIVNGMVEHLFEDKKIRTYFKDWEKDPLLKEAYTQGVARS
;
A
#
# COMPACT_ATOMS: atom_id res chain seq x y z
N MET A 1 14.83 -16.79 -5.59
CA MET A 1 13.89 -15.68 -5.88
C MET A 1 14.25 -14.41 -5.12
N LEU A 2 14.26 -14.39 -3.77
CA LEU A 2 14.68 -13.18 -3.04
C LEU A 2 16.13 -12.77 -3.38
N GLU A 3 17.06 -13.73 -3.39
CA GLU A 3 18.43 -13.49 -3.86
C GLU A 3 18.49 -12.98 -5.31
N ASP A 4 17.54 -13.39 -6.16
CA ASP A 4 17.48 -12.91 -7.54
C ASP A 4 17.09 -11.43 -7.60
N ILE A 5 16.13 -11.01 -6.78
CA ILE A 5 15.73 -9.60 -6.65
C ILE A 5 16.93 -8.76 -6.21
N ILE A 6 17.63 -9.18 -5.16
CA ILE A 6 18.83 -8.49 -4.65
C ILE A 6 19.95 -8.49 -5.71
N ASN A 7 20.10 -9.58 -6.45
CA ASN A 7 21.08 -9.67 -7.54
C ASN A 7 20.71 -8.81 -8.76
N GLU A 8 19.45 -8.45 -8.93
CA GLU A 8 19.02 -7.63 -10.05
C GLU A 8 18.99 -6.15 -9.66
N PHE A 9 18.37 -5.79 -8.54
CA PHE A 9 18.29 -4.41 -8.07
C PHE A 9 19.57 -3.92 -7.37
N GLY A 10 20.29 -4.81 -6.67
CA GLY A 10 21.33 -4.44 -5.70
C GLY A 10 20.73 -4.09 -4.35
N LEU A 11 21.55 -4.12 -3.29
CA LEU A 11 21.17 -3.57 -1.99
C LEU A 11 21.14 -2.03 -2.06
N PRO A 12 20.38 -1.35 -1.20
CA PRO A 12 20.36 0.12 -1.16
C PRO A 12 21.76 0.76 -1.01
N GLU A 13 22.67 0.13 -0.26
CA GLU A 13 24.05 0.62 -0.09
C GLU A 13 24.94 0.36 -1.31
N SER A 14 24.52 -0.53 -2.20
CA SER A 14 25.27 -0.92 -3.39
C SER A 14 24.33 -1.23 -4.56
N PRO A 15 23.63 -0.20 -5.10
CA PRO A 15 22.63 -0.41 -6.14
C PRO A 15 23.31 -0.87 -7.44
N LYS A 16 22.61 -1.73 -8.18
CA LYS A 16 23.01 -2.08 -9.55
C LYS A 16 22.40 -1.08 -10.53
N HIS A 17 22.90 -1.06 -11.77
CA HIS A 17 22.48 -0.06 -12.76
C HIS A 17 22.13 -0.66 -14.12
N HIS A 18 22.14 -1.99 -14.25
CA HIS A 18 21.68 -2.62 -15.48
C HIS A 18 20.15 -2.59 -15.58
N VAL A 19 19.68 -2.71 -16.82
CA VAL A 19 18.26 -2.78 -17.16
C VAL A 19 17.68 -4.13 -16.74
N ILE A 20 16.50 -4.11 -16.14
CA ILE A 20 15.78 -5.29 -15.66
C ILE A 20 14.54 -5.50 -16.54
N SER A 21 14.26 -6.74 -16.93
CA SER A 21 13.08 -7.05 -17.74
C SER A 21 11.79 -6.90 -16.93
N GLN A 22 10.79 -6.21 -17.48
CA GLN A 22 9.44 -6.12 -16.89
C GLN A 22 8.85 -7.50 -16.57
N THR A 23 9.01 -8.46 -17.47
CA THR A 23 8.47 -9.82 -17.31
C THR A 23 9.07 -10.51 -16.09
N LEU A 24 10.36 -10.25 -15.81
CA LEU A 24 11.02 -10.79 -14.63
C LEU A 24 10.44 -10.19 -13.35
N VAL A 25 10.24 -8.87 -13.32
CA VAL A 25 9.64 -8.18 -12.16
C VAL A 25 8.21 -8.66 -11.92
N LYS A 26 7.39 -8.77 -12.98
CA LYS A 26 6.02 -9.30 -12.88
C LYS A 26 5.99 -10.71 -12.30
N ARG A 27 6.93 -11.57 -12.67
CA ARG A 27 7.05 -12.92 -12.09
C ARG A 27 7.31 -12.87 -10.57
N TRP A 28 8.06 -11.89 -10.08
CA TRP A 28 8.23 -11.71 -8.63
C TRP A 28 6.98 -11.12 -7.97
N MET A 29 6.27 -10.21 -8.64
CA MET A 29 4.99 -9.67 -8.18
C MET A 29 3.92 -10.75 -8.01
N ASP A 30 3.98 -11.83 -8.80
CA ASP A 30 3.07 -12.98 -8.73
C ASP A 30 3.46 -14.01 -7.63
N SER A 31 4.51 -13.75 -6.86
CA SER A 31 4.96 -14.64 -5.77
C SER A 31 3.90 -14.81 -4.68
N GLN A 32 3.93 -15.94 -3.98
CA GLN A 32 3.11 -16.16 -2.78
C GLN A 32 3.92 -15.94 -1.48
N GLU A 33 5.23 -15.78 -1.57
CA GLU A 33 6.10 -15.54 -0.41
C GLU A 33 6.10 -14.06 -0.03
N ILE A 34 5.73 -13.74 1.22
CA ILE A 34 5.55 -12.34 1.67
C ILE A 34 6.85 -11.53 1.61
N GLU A 35 7.99 -12.14 1.95
CA GLU A 35 9.31 -11.50 1.88
C GLU A 35 9.69 -11.12 0.43
N ILE A 36 9.27 -11.92 -0.55
CA ILE A 36 9.51 -11.61 -1.96
C ILE A 36 8.64 -10.42 -2.37
N LEU A 37 7.38 -10.39 -1.92
CA LEU A 37 6.47 -9.28 -2.22
C LEU A 37 6.96 -7.98 -1.58
N GLY A 38 7.42 -8.02 -0.33
CA GLY A 38 8.01 -6.88 0.36
C GLY A 38 9.29 -6.37 -0.31
N ALA A 39 10.17 -7.29 -0.72
CA ALA A 39 11.35 -6.88 -1.48
C ALA A 39 10.99 -6.25 -2.84
N VAL A 40 9.94 -6.73 -3.51
CA VAL A 40 9.48 -6.09 -4.75
C VAL A 40 8.88 -4.71 -4.46
N SER A 41 8.01 -4.57 -3.46
CA SER A 41 7.35 -3.30 -3.13
C SER A 41 8.36 -2.20 -2.82
N SER A 42 9.41 -2.52 -2.05
CA SER A 42 10.47 -1.57 -1.68
C SER A 42 11.22 -1.00 -2.88
N TYR A 43 11.41 -1.79 -3.95
CA TYR A 43 12.07 -1.30 -5.17
C TYR A 43 11.10 -0.62 -6.13
N ILE A 44 9.89 -1.15 -6.35
CA ILE A 44 9.01 -0.63 -7.40
C ILE A 44 8.28 0.66 -7.02
N LEU A 45 8.37 1.09 -5.76
CA LEU A 45 7.87 2.40 -5.32
C LEU A 45 8.92 3.50 -5.47
N GLU A 46 10.18 3.13 -5.65
CA GLU A 46 11.30 4.04 -5.73
C GLU A 46 11.70 4.35 -7.19
N LYS A 47 11.83 5.64 -7.49
CA LYS A 47 12.03 6.12 -8.87
C LYS A 47 13.33 5.55 -9.49
N GLU A 48 14.41 5.53 -8.70
CA GLU A 48 15.73 5.09 -9.15
C GLU A 48 15.78 3.62 -9.59
N TYR A 49 14.95 2.76 -9.00
CA TYR A 49 14.85 1.35 -9.38
C TYR A 49 13.83 1.14 -10.50
N THR A 50 12.68 1.82 -10.45
CA THR A 50 11.64 1.69 -11.48
C THR A 50 12.06 2.18 -12.86
N GLU A 51 12.93 3.19 -12.94
CA GLU A 51 13.46 3.68 -14.22
C GLU A 51 14.34 2.65 -14.95
N ARG A 52 14.82 1.62 -14.25
CA ARG A 52 15.63 0.53 -14.82
C ARG A 52 14.80 -0.61 -15.41
N ILE A 53 13.48 -0.62 -15.21
CA ILE A 53 12.62 -1.71 -15.67
C ILE A 53 12.17 -1.41 -17.11
N GLU A 54 12.48 -2.32 -18.03
CA GLU A 54 12.09 -2.21 -19.45
C GLU A 54 11.31 -3.45 -19.96
N PRO A 55 10.12 -3.26 -20.57
CA PRO A 55 9.32 -2.03 -20.58
C PRO A 55 8.94 -1.52 -19.18
N ARG A 56 8.64 -0.23 -19.03
CA ARG A 56 8.25 0.32 -17.72
C ARG A 56 6.98 -0.35 -17.19
N LEU A 57 6.96 -0.62 -15.88
CA LEU A 57 5.72 -0.99 -15.19
C LEU A 57 4.68 0.12 -15.35
N THR A 58 3.45 -0.28 -15.65
CA THR A 58 2.34 0.66 -15.72
C THR A 58 1.67 0.81 -14.36
N PHE A 59 0.80 1.80 -14.22
CA PHE A 59 0.02 1.95 -13.00
C PHE A 59 -0.90 0.74 -12.77
N GLU A 60 -1.40 0.14 -13.85
CA GLU A 60 -2.24 -1.06 -13.84
C GLU A 60 -1.46 -2.32 -13.42
N ASP A 61 -0.12 -2.32 -13.53
CA ASP A 61 0.72 -3.36 -12.95
C ASP A 61 0.91 -3.12 -11.44
N VAL A 62 1.25 -1.89 -11.07
CA VAL A 62 1.68 -1.55 -9.70
C VAL A 62 0.50 -1.48 -8.73
N HIS A 63 -0.61 -0.84 -9.11
CA HIS A 63 -1.71 -0.59 -8.19
C HIS A 63 -2.34 -1.87 -7.63
N PRO A 64 -2.74 -2.87 -8.43
CA PRO A 64 -3.30 -4.11 -7.90
C PRO A 64 -2.30 -4.88 -7.02
N PHE A 65 -1.02 -4.88 -7.40
CA PHE A 65 0.04 -5.51 -6.62
C PHE A 65 0.21 -4.84 -5.24
N ILE A 66 0.29 -3.52 -5.21
CA ILE A 66 0.43 -2.76 -3.95
C ILE A 66 -0.77 -3.00 -3.02
N MET A 67 -1.99 -3.00 -3.57
CA MET A 67 -3.19 -3.30 -2.80
C MET A 67 -3.16 -4.73 -2.23
N ALA A 68 -2.80 -5.73 -3.04
CA ALA A 68 -2.75 -7.13 -2.62
C ALA A 68 -1.64 -7.40 -1.59
N TYR A 69 -0.45 -6.81 -1.78
CA TYR A 69 0.67 -6.96 -0.86
C TYR A 69 0.33 -6.37 0.51
N TYR A 70 -0.10 -5.11 0.58
CA TYR A 70 -0.40 -4.49 1.87
C TYR A 70 -1.66 -5.06 2.53
N GLU A 71 -2.61 -5.61 1.78
CA GLU A 71 -3.70 -6.41 2.38
C GLU A 71 -3.14 -7.57 3.20
N ARG A 72 -2.19 -8.32 2.64
CA ARG A 72 -1.52 -9.41 3.36
C ARG A 72 -0.77 -8.90 4.56
N CYS A 73 -0.02 -7.80 4.46
CA CYS A 73 0.70 -7.24 5.61
C CYS A 73 -0.25 -6.84 6.76
N LEU A 74 -1.38 -6.21 6.43
CA LEU A 74 -2.41 -5.85 7.42
C LEU A 74 -3.00 -7.08 8.13
N LEU A 75 -3.31 -8.14 7.36
CA LEU A 75 -3.96 -9.35 7.86
C LEU A 75 -3.01 -10.29 8.60
N GLU A 76 -1.85 -10.57 8.00
CA GLU A 76 -0.87 -11.56 8.45
C GLU A 76 0.07 -10.98 9.52
N ASN A 77 0.30 -9.65 9.51
CA ASN A 77 1.28 -8.97 10.35
C ASN A 77 2.63 -9.71 10.36
N PRO A 78 3.29 -9.83 9.19
CA PRO A 78 4.53 -10.57 9.07
C PRO A 78 5.63 -9.96 9.94
N ASP A 79 6.60 -10.79 10.28
CA ASP A 79 7.82 -10.42 10.99
C ASP A 79 8.98 -10.95 10.14
N GLY A 80 9.59 -10.06 9.36
CA GLY A 80 10.56 -10.40 8.32
C GLY A 80 11.45 -9.22 7.97
N ASP A 81 12.48 -9.48 7.16
CA ASP A 81 13.49 -8.48 6.83
C ASP A 81 12.99 -7.52 5.74
N TRP A 82 12.08 -8.00 4.89
CA TRP A 82 11.53 -7.25 3.76
C TRP A 82 10.03 -6.99 3.85
N ALA A 83 9.28 -7.84 4.54
CA ALA A 83 7.84 -7.66 4.67
C ALA A 83 7.49 -6.64 5.75
N ASP A 84 6.62 -5.70 5.40
CA ASP A 84 6.14 -4.67 6.33
C ASP A 84 5.23 -5.27 7.40
N SER A 85 5.42 -4.86 8.65
CA SER A 85 4.44 -5.11 9.71
C SER A 85 3.10 -4.45 9.38
N SER A 86 2.02 -4.82 10.09
CA SER A 86 0.71 -4.24 9.79
C SER A 86 0.67 -2.71 9.96
N TYR A 87 1.45 -2.16 10.89
CA TYR A 87 1.51 -0.71 11.10
C TYR A 87 2.33 0.03 10.04
N GLU A 88 3.45 -0.54 9.60
CA GLU A 88 4.24 0.00 8.49
C GLU A 88 3.42 -0.02 7.19
N ALA A 89 2.75 -1.13 6.90
CA ALA A 89 1.85 -1.24 5.76
C ALA A 89 0.70 -0.21 5.81
N ALA A 90 0.10 0.02 6.99
CA ALA A 90 -0.94 1.04 7.15
C ALA A 90 -0.40 2.45 6.83
N TRP A 91 0.82 2.76 7.27
CA TRP A 91 1.48 4.03 6.99
C TRP A 91 1.80 4.19 5.50
N ASP A 92 2.32 3.16 4.83
CA ASP A 92 2.61 3.24 3.41
C ASP A 92 1.36 3.32 2.53
N LEU A 93 0.24 2.75 2.98
CA LEU A 93 -1.05 2.95 2.35
C LEU A 93 -1.55 4.40 2.47
N VAL A 94 -1.20 5.15 3.52
CA VAL A 94 -1.44 6.60 3.59
C VAL A 94 -0.67 7.32 2.48
N ASN A 95 0.61 7.00 2.33
CA ASN A 95 1.45 7.59 1.27
C ASN A 95 0.91 7.26 -0.12
N TRP A 96 0.49 6.00 -0.34
CA TRP A 96 -0.13 5.56 -1.57
C TRP A 96 -1.44 6.29 -1.87
N PHE A 97 -2.34 6.43 -0.87
CA PHE A 97 -3.58 7.17 -1.04
C PHE A 97 -3.32 8.65 -1.34
N ASN A 98 -2.35 9.28 -0.65
CA ASN A 98 -1.95 10.66 -0.92
C ASN A 98 -1.43 10.83 -2.35
N TYR A 99 -0.68 9.86 -2.87
CA TYR A 99 -0.29 9.82 -4.27
C TYR A 99 -1.51 9.77 -5.21
N LEU A 100 -2.48 8.88 -4.96
CA LEU A 100 -3.73 8.81 -5.75
C LEU A 100 -4.50 10.14 -5.69
N TRP A 101 -4.65 10.70 -4.48
CA TRP A 101 -5.35 11.94 -4.21
C TRP A 101 -4.73 13.14 -4.93
N SER A 102 -3.39 13.21 -4.98
CA SER A 102 -2.67 14.25 -5.73
C SER A 102 -2.97 14.21 -7.24
N LYS A 103 -3.44 13.07 -7.75
CA LYS A 103 -3.80 12.82 -9.15
C LYS A 103 -5.30 12.53 -9.33
N LYS A 104 -6.15 12.95 -8.39
CA LYS A 104 -7.57 12.54 -8.29
C LYS A 104 -8.38 12.68 -9.57
N GLU A 105 -8.12 13.69 -10.41
CA GLU A 105 -8.84 13.89 -11.68
C GLU A 105 -8.67 12.71 -12.65
N ARG A 106 -7.55 11.98 -12.54
CA ARG A 106 -7.21 10.80 -13.35
C ARG A 106 -7.31 9.48 -12.59
N ARG A 107 -7.58 9.54 -11.28
CA ARG A 107 -7.49 8.41 -10.34
C ARG A 107 -8.71 8.26 -9.44
N ILE A 108 -9.84 8.86 -9.83
CA ILE A 108 -11.05 8.86 -8.98
C ILE A 108 -11.61 7.45 -8.75
N LYS A 109 -11.43 6.54 -9.72
CA LYS A 109 -11.89 5.15 -9.58
C LYS A 109 -11.09 4.42 -8.51
N GLU A 110 -9.77 4.55 -8.56
CA GLU A 110 -8.85 3.90 -7.63
C GLU A 110 -8.94 4.49 -6.22
N ILE A 111 -9.24 5.79 -6.10
CA ILE A 111 -9.54 6.41 -4.80
C ILE A 111 -10.82 5.80 -4.19
N GLU A 112 -11.85 5.60 -5.01
CA GLU A 112 -13.10 5.00 -4.55
C GLU A 112 -12.94 3.52 -4.22
N GLU A 113 -12.22 2.77 -5.06
CA GLU A 113 -11.85 1.37 -4.82
C GLU A 113 -11.04 1.22 -3.52
N PHE A 114 -10.02 2.06 -3.30
CA PHE A 114 -9.24 2.07 -2.06
C PHE A 114 -10.13 2.33 -0.85
N LYS A 115 -10.99 3.35 -0.90
CA LYS A 115 -11.89 3.69 0.21
C LYS A 115 -12.85 2.55 0.53
N GLN A 116 -13.43 1.91 -0.49
CA GLN A 116 -14.30 0.76 -0.29
C GLN A 116 -13.53 -0.43 0.29
N TRP A 117 -12.32 -0.67 -0.19
CA TRP A 117 -11.43 -1.72 0.28
C TRP A 117 -11.06 -1.55 1.77
N VAL A 118 -10.60 -0.37 2.19
CA VAL A 118 -10.32 -0.09 3.63
C VAL A 118 -11.58 -0.25 4.47
N GLY A 119 -12.72 0.25 3.97
CA GLY A 119 -14.00 0.10 4.66
C GLY A 119 -14.39 -1.36 4.87
N ASN A 120 -14.15 -2.22 3.87
CA ASN A 120 -14.43 -3.65 3.97
C ASN A 120 -13.47 -4.32 4.96
N LEU A 121 -12.16 -4.04 4.90
CA LEU A 121 -11.19 -4.57 5.86
C LEU A 121 -11.53 -4.19 7.30
N TYR A 122 -11.96 -2.96 7.56
CA TYR A 122 -12.40 -2.55 8.89
C TYR A 122 -13.64 -3.32 9.36
N LYS A 123 -14.62 -3.50 8.46
CA LYS A 123 -15.89 -4.19 8.76
C LYS A 123 -15.72 -5.68 9.06
N THR A 124 -14.83 -6.35 8.33
CA THR A 124 -14.61 -7.81 8.44
C THR A 124 -13.46 -8.16 9.37
N GLY A 125 -12.59 -7.19 9.68
CA GLY A 125 -11.44 -7.34 10.54
C GLY A 125 -11.79 -7.56 12.01
N ASP A 126 -10.85 -8.18 12.72
CA ASP A 126 -10.88 -8.24 14.18
C ASP A 126 -10.49 -6.89 14.80
N ARG A 127 -10.52 -6.81 16.13
CA ARG A 127 -10.22 -5.56 16.83
C ARG A 127 -8.79 -5.07 16.57
N ARG A 128 -7.83 -5.99 16.42
CA ARG A 128 -6.43 -5.65 16.13
C ARG A 128 -6.32 -4.95 14.77
N LEU A 129 -6.94 -5.52 13.73
CA LEU A 129 -6.94 -4.92 12.40
C LEU A 129 -7.70 -3.59 12.39
N GLN A 130 -8.84 -3.49 13.08
CA GLN A 130 -9.60 -2.25 13.21
C GLN A 130 -8.76 -1.14 13.85
N ASP A 131 -8.08 -1.42 14.97
CA ASP A 131 -7.22 -0.47 15.65
C ASP A 131 -6.01 -0.09 14.78
N CYS A 132 -5.44 -1.04 14.03
CA CYS A 132 -4.38 -0.78 13.06
C CYS A 132 -4.83 0.16 11.94
N ILE A 133 -5.99 -0.09 11.33
CA ILE A 133 -6.57 0.75 10.27
C ILE A 133 -6.83 2.16 10.78
N VAL A 134 -7.38 2.30 11.99
CA VAL A 134 -7.68 3.62 12.55
C VAL A 134 -6.40 4.39 12.85
N ASN A 135 -5.51 3.79 13.65
CA ASN A 135 -4.35 4.49 14.19
C ASN A 135 -3.22 4.64 13.16
N GLY A 136 -3.05 3.66 12.28
CA GLY A 136 -1.97 3.64 11.29
C GLY A 136 -2.34 4.28 9.95
N MET A 137 -3.63 4.50 9.67
CA MET A 137 -4.07 4.99 8.37
C MET A 137 -5.16 6.07 8.42
N VAL A 138 -6.33 5.79 8.99
CA VAL A 138 -7.47 6.72 8.92
C VAL A 138 -7.18 8.04 9.64
N GLU A 139 -6.52 7.98 10.80
CA GLU A 139 -6.03 9.15 11.54
C GLU A 139 -5.19 10.05 10.64
N HIS A 140 -4.13 9.51 10.03
CA HIS A 140 -3.22 10.27 9.19
C HIS A 140 -3.87 10.77 7.89
N LEU A 141 -4.74 9.97 7.26
CA LEU A 141 -5.52 10.42 6.11
C LEU A 141 -6.40 11.62 6.45
N PHE A 142 -6.91 11.69 7.68
CA PHE A 142 -7.84 12.74 8.08
C PHE A 142 -7.16 14.04 8.49
N GLU A 143 -5.84 14.08 8.63
CA GLU A 143 -5.07 15.32 8.79
C GLU A 143 -5.34 16.29 7.61
N ASP A 144 -5.51 15.77 6.38
CA ASP A 144 -6.06 16.56 5.28
C ASP A 144 -7.59 16.64 5.38
N LYS A 145 -8.09 17.84 5.69
CA LYS A 145 -9.52 18.16 5.79
C LYS A 145 -10.33 17.80 4.53
N LYS A 146 -9.72 17.85 3.34
CA LYS A 146 -10.40 17.48 2.08
C LYS A 146 -10.59 15.97 1.98
N ILE A 147 -9.59 15.17 2.40
CA ILE A 147 -9.70 13.72 2.49
C ILE A 147 -10.72 13.35 3.57
N ARG A 148 -10.63 13.94 4.77
CA ARG A 148 -11.64 13.78 5.84
C ARG A 148 -13.07 14.06 5.37
N THR A 149 -13.26 15.10 4.55
CA THR A 149 -14.56 15.43 3.96
C THR A 149 -15.01 14.38 2.95
N TYR A 150 -14.08 13.82 2.16
CA TYR A 150 -14.37 12.76 1.19
C TYR A 150 -14.86 11.45 1.84
N PHE A 151 -14.40 11.16 3.06
CA PHE A 151 -14.82 9.99 3.84
C PHE A 151 -16.06 10.22 4.71
N LYS A 152 -16.73 11.39 4.60
CA LYS A 152 -17.81 11.79 5.52
C LYS A 152 -19.03 10.87 5.49
N ASP A 153 -19.26 10.15 4.40
CA ASP A 153 -20.28 9.10 4.31
C ASP A 153 -20.08 7.96 5.32
N TRP A 154 -18.85 7.69 5.76
CA TRP A 154 -18.58 6.70 6.83
C TRP A 154 -19.26 7.06 8.15
N GLU A 155 -19.49 8.36 8.42
CA GLU A 155 -20.22 8.83 9.61
C GLU A 155 -21.66 8.26 9.67
N LYS A 156 -22.25 7.94 8.51
CA LYS A 156 -23.62 7.42 8.39
C LYS A 156 -23.69 5.90 8.34
N ASP A 157 -22.58 5.22 8.06
CA ASP A 157 -22.51 3.76 8.04
C ASP A 157 -22.38 3.24 9.49
N PRO A 158 -23.30 2.40 9.98
CA PRO A 158 -23.28 1.93 11.36
C PRO A 158 -21.99 1.22 11.78
N LEU A 159 -21.28 0.60 10.83
CA LEU A 159 -20.04 -0.13 11.10
C LEU A 159 -18.80 0.75 10.93
N LEU A 160 -18.83 1.78 10.07
CA LEU A 160 -17.67 2.66 9.83
C LEU A 160 -17.68 3.95 10.66
N LYS A 161 -18.82 4.27 11.28
CA LYS A 161 -18.97 5.48 12.09
C LYS A 161 -17.93 5.57 13.21
N GLU A 162 -17.58 4.44 13.83
CA GLU A 162 -16.56 4.40 14.86
C GLU A 162 -15.19 4.79 14.30
N ALA A 163 -14.77 4.17 13.19
CA ALA A 163 -13.51 4.48 12.51
C ALA A 163 -13.43 5.97 12.13
N TYR A 164 -14.51 6.51 11.55
CA TYR A 164 -14.58 7.92 11.19
C TYR A 164 -14.41 8.83 12.42
N THR A 165 -15.18 8.57 13.48
CA THR A 165 -15.17 9.37 14.70
C THR A 165 -13.80 9.36 15.37
N GLN A 166 -13.17 8.18 15.46
CA GLN A 166 -11.85 8.04 16.05
C GLN A 166 -10.77 8.73 15.20
N GLY A 167 -10.78 8.53 13.87
CA GLY A 167 -9.85 9.20 12.98
C GLY A 167 -9.95 10.72 13.08
N VAL A 168 -11.17 11.27 13.16
CA VAL A 168 -11.38 12.72 13.34
C VAL A 168 -10.88 13.21 14.70
N ALA A 169 -11.07 12.45 15.77
CA ALA A 169 -10.69 12.85 17.12
C ALA A 169 -9.17 12.87 17.34
N ARG A 170 -8.42 12.15 16.51
CA ARG A 170 -6.96 11.98 16.63
C ARG A 170 -6.15 12.72 15.56
N SER A 171 -6.82 13.33 14.58
CA SER A 171 -6.21 14.07 13.45
C SER A 171 -6.33 15.59 13.54
#